data_AF-A0A849UIS7-F1
#
_entry.id   AF-A0A849UIS7-F1
#
_cell.length_a   1.000
_cell.length_b   1.000
_cell.length_c   1.000
_cell.angle_alpha   90.00
_cell.angle_beta   90.00
_cell.angle_gamma   90.00
#
_symmetry.space_group_name_H-M   'P 1'
#
loop_
_entity.id
_entity.type
_entity.pdbx_description
1 polymer ?
#
loop_
_entity_poly.entity_id
_entity_poly.type
_entity_poly.pdbx_seq_one_letter_code
_entity_poly.pdbx_strand_id
1 'polypeptide(L)' 'MKYNKQALIVLLMALGINLSGCTHVEPWQRGNLAKPHMALDPNPMQSTLRNHTYSSREAASSGSSASGGGCGCY' A
#
# COMPACT_ATOMS: atom_id res chain seq x y z
N MET A 1 -8.67 5.02 37.47
CA MET A 1 -8.84 3.94 36.47
C MET A 1 -8.05 2.73 36.93
N LYS A 2 -8.70 1.75 37.59
CA LYS A 2 -8.04 0.51 38.04
C LYS A 2 -7.99 -0.45 36.84
N TYR A 3 -6.86 -0.49 36.13
CA TYR A 3 -6.68 -1.47 35.06
C TYR A 3 -6.58 -2.86 35.69
N ASN A 4 -7.54 -3.73 35.38
CA ASN A 4 -7.51 -5.12 35.82
C ASN A 4 -6.30 -5.80 35.16
N LYS A 5 -5.38 -6.35 35.95
CA LYS A 5 -4.14 -6.99 35.43
C LYS A 5 -4.43 -8.03 34.33
N GLN A 6 -5.58 -8.71 34.45
CA GLN A 6 -6.09 -9.66 33.46
C GLN A 6 -6.40 -9.01 32.10
N ALA A 7 -7.01 -7.83 32.09
CA ALA A 7 -7.32 -7.10 30.86
C ALA A 7 -6.05 -6.60 30.15
N LEU A 8 -5.02 -6.24 30.92
CA LEU A 8 -3.72 -5.81 30.38
C LEU A 8 -2.96 -6.97 29.72
N ILE A 9 -3.02 -8.17 30.30
CA ILE A 9 -2.42 -9.39 29.73
C ILE A 9 -3.12 -9.77 28.41
N VAL A 10 -4.45 -9.75 28.38
CA VAL A 10 -5.23 -10.05 27.16
C VAL A 10 -4.91 -9.05 26.04
N LEU A 11 -4.78 -7.76 26.36
CA LEU A 11 -4.41 -6.73 25.39
C LEU A 11 -3.01 -6.97 24.81
N LEU A 12 -2.03 -7.29 25.65
CA LEU A 12 -0.65 -7.59 25.22
C LEU A 12 -0.60 -8.84 24.33
N MET A 13 -1.37 -9.87 24.66
CA MET A 13 -1.42 -11.10 23.88
C MET A 13 -2.10 -10.88 22.52
N ALA A 14 -3.16 -10.09 22.47
CA ALA A 14 -3.81 -9.68 21.21
C ALA A 14 -2.85 -8.88 20.31
N LEU A 15 -2.02 -8.02 20.89
CA LEU A 15 -1.05 -7.23 20.14
C LEU A 15 0.09 -8.09 19.55
N GLY A 16 0.54 -9.11 20.29
CA GLY A 16 1.60 -10.02 19.84
C GLY A 16 1.22 -10.88 18.62
N ILE A 17 -0.04 -11.31 18.52
CA ILE A 17 -0.52 -12.15 17.40
C ILE A 17 -0.54 -11.37 16.07
N ASN A 18 -0.77 -10.05 16.12
CA ASN A 18 -0.81 -9.21 14.92
C ASN A 18 0.58 -9.01 14.29
N LEU A 19 1.66 -9.20 15.03
CA LEU A 19 3.02 -9.02 14.53
C LEU A 19 3.50 -10.17 13.63
N SER A 20 2.83 -11.33 13.67
CA SER A 20 3.19 -12.51 12.87
C SER A 20 2.91 -12.37 11.37
N GLY A 21 2.20 -11.32 10.95
CA GLY A 21 1.92 -11.04 9.54
C GLY A 21 3.06 -10.34 8.79
N CYS A 22 4.03 -9.75 9.50
CA CYS A 22 5.17 -9.07 8.89
C CYS A 22 6.24 -10.10 8.51
N THR A 23 6.25 -10.52 7.25
CA THR A 23 7.29 -11.40 6.69
C THR A 23 8.17 -10.62 5.73
N HIS A 24 9.48 -10.91 5.74
CA HIS A 24 10.41 -10.34 4.79
C HIS A 24 10.21 -11.02 3.43
N VAL A 25 9.74 -10.28 2.43
CA VAL A 25 9.55 -10.77 1.06
C VAL A 25 10.73 -10.29 0.21
N GLU A 26 11.42 -11.22 -0.43
CA GLU A 26 12.57 -10.89 -1.26
C GLU A 26 12.12 -10.11 -2.51
N PRO A 27 12.92 -9.15 -3.02
CA PRO A 27 12.50 -8.26 -4.10
C PRO A 27 11.98 -8.96 -5.36
N TRP A 28 12.55 -10.10 -5.72
CA TRP A 28 12.17 -10.88 -6.91
C TRP A 28 10.90 -11.73 -6.73
N GLN A 29 10.55 -12.08 -5.49
CA GLN A 29 9.30 -12.80 -5.22
C GLN A 29 8.08 -11.90 -5.48
N ARG A 30 8.23 -10.58 -5.36
CA ARG A 30 7.17 -9.60 -5.60
C ARG A 30 6.51 -9.75 -6.98
N GLY A 31 7.27 -10.12 -8.01
CA GLY A 31 6.71 -10.34 -9.35
C GLY A 31 5.68 -11.48 -9.43
N ASN A 32 5.80 -12.49 -8.56
CA ASN A 32 4.87 -13.61 -8.48
C ASN A 32 3.71 -13.35 -7.49
N LEU A 33 3.96 -12.58 -6.41
CA LEU A 33 2.93 -12.23 -5.43
C LEU A 33 1.99 -11.10 -5.91
N ALA A 34 2.49 -10.15 -6.72
CA ALA A 34 1.73 -9.02 -7.23
C ALA A 34 0.86 -9.43 -8.43
N LYS A 35 -0.34 -9.93 -8.15
CA LYS A 35 -1.28 -10.36 -9.20
C LYS A 35 -1.80 -9.16 -9.99
N PRO A 36 -2.08 -9.29 -11.31
CA PRO A 36 -2.55 -8.18 -12.14
C PRO A 36 -3.82 -7.47 -11.64
N HIS A 37 -4.74 -8.19 -10.98
CA HIS A 37 -5.97 -7.61 -10.43
C HIS A 37 -5.76 -6.82 -9.13
N MET A 38 -4.58 -6.91 -8.52
CA MET A 38 -4.19 -6.10 -7.36
C MET A 38 -3.53 -4.79 -7.79
N ALA A 39 -3.41 -4.55 -9.10
CA ALA A 39 -2.86 -3.31 -9.63
C ALA A 39 -3.72 -2.13 -9.17
N LEU A 40 -3.06 -1.08 -8.66
CA LEU A 40 -3.73 0.12 -8.20
C LEU A 40 -4.49 0.83 -9.32
N ASP A 41 -3.92 0.74 -10.53
CA ASP A 41 -4.54 1.20 -11.76
C ASP A 41 -4.69 0.01 -12.72
N PRO A 42 -5.93 -0.43 -12.99
CA PRO A 42 -6.17 -1.52 -13.91
C PRO A 42 -5.89 -1.16 -15.38
N ASN A 43 -5.86 0.13 -15.74
CA ASN A 43 -5.67 0.60 -17.12
C ASN A 43 -4.63 1.73 -17.19
N PRO A 44 -3.34 1.43 -16.93
CA PRO A 44 -2.29 2.43 -16.82
C PRO A 44 -2.15 3.29 -18.08
N MET A 45 -2.29 2.71 -19.27
CA MET A 45 -2.20 3.45 -20.54
C MET A 45 -3.28 4.54 -20.65
N GLN A 46 -4.51 4.23 -20.26
CA GLN A 46 -5.61 5.19 -20.32
C GLN A 46 -5.43 6.30 -19.27
N SER A 47 -4.92 5.94 -18.10
CA SER A 47 -4.62 6.88 -17.02
C SER A 47 -3.50 7.83 -17.41
N THR A 48 -2.40 7.34 -17.96
CA THR A 48 -1.28 8.15 -18.49
C THR A 48 -1.76 9.11 -19.58
N LEU A 49 -2.58 8.63 -20.53
CA LEU A 49 -3.11 9.48 -21.61
C LEU A 49 -4.02 10.59 -21.08
N ARG A 50 -4.90 10.27 -20.13
CA ARG A 50 -5.76 11.26 -19.48
C ARG A 50 -4.94 12.29 -18.71
N ASN A 51 -3.94 11.84 -17.94
CA ASN A 51 -3.06 12.72 -17.20
C ASN A 51 -2.26 13.65 -18.12
N HIS A 52 -1.73 13.16 -19.24
CA HIS A 52 -1.04 13.99 -20.23
C HIS A 52 -1.95 15.09 -20.78
N THR A 53 -3.20 14.74 -21.12
CA THR A 53 -4.20 15.69 -21.61
C THR A 53 -4.55 16.73 -20.54
N TYR A 54 -4.71 16.29 -19.29
CA TYR A 54 -5.09 17.14 -18.17
C TYR A 54 -3.97 18.12 -17.79
N SER A 55 -2.74 17.63 -17.65
CA SER A 55 -1.55 18.46 -17.41
C SER A 55 -1.32 19.51 -18.50
N SER A 56 -1.57 19.14 -19.77
CA SER A 56 -1.49 20.09 -20.89
C SER A 56 -2.54 21.20 -20.79
N ARG A 57 -3.74 20.89 -20.30
CA ARG A 57 -4.83 21.86 -20.15
C ARG A 57 -4.61 22.82 -18.99
N GLU A 58 -4.06 22.33 -17.89
CA GLU A 58 -3.85 23.14 -16.69
C GLU A 58 -2.53 23.92 -16.68
N ALA A 59 -1.68 23.72 -17.71
CA ALA A 59 -0.31 24.25 -17.76
C ALA A 59 0.47 23.98 -16.46
N ALA A 60 0.11 22.90 -15.77
CA ALA A 60 0.60 22.51 -14.48
C ALA A 60 1.10 21.07 -14.57
N SER A 61 2.25 20.80 -13.97
CA SER A 61 2.70 19.43 -13.72
C SER A 61 1.85 18.84 -12.58
N SER A 62 0.60 18.47 -12.89
CA SER A 62 -0.24 17.72 -11.97
C SER A 62 0.51 16.42 -11.65
N GLY A 63 0.96 16.28 -10.40
CA GLY A 63 1.69 15.09 -9.94
C GLY A 63 0.85 13.85 -10.20
N SER A 64 1.16 13.16 -11.30
CA SER A 64 0.47 11.95 -11.72
C SER A 64 0.62 10.93 -10.61
N SER A 65 -0.50 10.55 -9.99
CA SER A 65 -0.67 9.43 -9.06
C SER A 65 0.55 9.15 -8.16
N ALA A 66 0.46 9.50 -6.88
CA ALA A 66 1.30 8.88 -5.86
C ALA A 66 1.38 7.39 -6.17
N SER A 67 2.57 6.92 -6.55
CA SER A 67 2.83 5.52 -6.88
C SER A 67 2.14 4.68 -5.81
N GLY A 68 1.18 3.87 -6.24
CA GLY A 68 0.24 3.19 -5.35
C GLY A 68 0.92 2.61 -4.13
N GLY A 69 0.38 2.93 -2.95
CA GLY A 69 0.91 2.57 -1.64
C GLY A 69 0.87 1.07 -1.35
N GLY A 70 1.66 0.29 -2.07
CA GLY A 70 2.31 -0.91 -1.53
C GLY A 70 3.73 -0.51 -1.12
N CYS A 71 4.24 -1.07 -0.01
CA CYS A 71 5.56 -0.79 0.58
C CYS A 71 6.58 -0.29 -0.46
N GLY A 72 6.74 1.03 -0.52
CA GLY A 72 7.38 1.77 -1.61
C GLY A 72 8.89 1.59 -1.69
N CYS A 73 9.34 0.37 -1.99
CA CYS A 73 10.74 0.09 -2.29
C CYS A 73 10.89 -0.03 -3.80
N TYR A 74 11.14 1.11 -4.45
CA TYR A 74 12.00 1.17 -5.63
C TYR A 74 13.39 0.61 -5.29
#